data_AF-A0A081GJZ4-F1
#
_entry.id   AF-A0A081GJZ4-F1
#
_cell.length_a   1.000
_cell.length_b   1.000
_cell.length_c   1.000
_cell.angle_alpha   90.00
_cell.angle_beta   90.00
_cell.angle_gamma   90.00
#
_symmetry.space_group_name_H-M   'P 1'
#
loop_
_entity.id
_entity.type
_entity.pdbx_description
1 polymer ?
#
loop_
_entity_poly.entity_id
_entity_poly.type
_entity_poly.pdbx_seq_one_letter_code
_entity_poly.pdbx_strand_id
1 'polypeptide(L)'
;MTAKERQLLFLLVRQLSEAQFVRADRLRSDRLWQEVGALGFDPDLVLSLLYGGHDPAEPGVLDDLEACLQAQAAAAGPRQARRPTGFRWGWGLKRRRPAAAHRSAPPAATPARQGVR
;
A
#
# COMPACT_ATOMS: atom_id res chain seq x y z
N MET A 1 7.66 11.25 17.65
CA MET A 1 8.11 12.06 16.49
C MET A 1 8.90 13.30 16.90
N THR A 2 9.88 13.71 16.10
CA THR A 2 10.58 15.01 16.22
C THR A 2 9.73 16.17 15.69
N ALA A 3 9.99 17.42 16.12
CA ALA A 3 9.26 18.60 15.64
C ALA A 3 9.29 18.75 14.10
N LYS A 4 10.41 18.38 13.47
CA LYS A 4 10.57 18.40 12.01
C LYS A 4 9.67 17.38 11.31
N GLU A 5 9.58 16.16 11.85
CA GLU A 5 8.68 15.12 11.32
C GLU A 5 7.22 15.56 11.42
N ARG A 6 6.83 16.20 12.53
CA ARG A 6 5.47 16.74 12.69
C ARG A 6 5.15 17.77 11.63
N GLN A 7 6.06 18.72 11.41
CA GLN A 7 5.89 19.75 10.37
C GLN A 7 5.78 19.13 8.97
N LEU A 8 6.57 18.10 8.68
CA LEU A 8 6.50 17.39 7.40
C LEU A 8 5.17 16.64 7.22
N LEU A 9 4.71 15.94 8.25
CA LEU A 9 3.42 15.25 8.26
C LEU A 9 2.27 16.23 7.99
N PHE A 10 2.28 17.40 8.65
CA PHE A 10 1.26 18.42 8.43
C PHE A 10 1.25 18.96 7.01
N LEU A 11 2.44 19.20 6.44
CA LEU A 11 2.55 19.64 5.05
C LEU A 11 1.99 18.60 4.09
N LEU A 12 2.27 17.31 4.32
CA LEU A 12 1.72 16.21 3.53
C LEU A 12 0.20 16.09 3.64
N VAL A 13 -0.35 16.14 4.86
CA VAL A 13 -1.80 16.08 5.10
C VAL A 13 -2.49 17.24 4.40
N ARG A 14 -1.93 18.46 4.47
CA ARG A 14 -2.47 19.63 3.77
C ARG A 14 -2.43 19.47 2.25
N GLN A 15 -1.34 18.94 1.70
CA GLN A 15 -1.25 18.70 0.26
C GLN A 15 -2.20 17.60 -0.21
N LEU A 16 -2.40 16.56 0.62
CA LEU A 16 -3.38 15.51 0.38
C LEU A 16 -4.79 16.06 0.41
N SER A 17 -5.14 16.90 1.38
CA SER A 17 -6.48 17.49 1.46
C SER A 17 -6.76 18.40 0.26
N GLU A 18 -5.78 19.21 -0.17
CA GLU A 18 -5.92 20.03 -1.38
C GLU A 18 -6.07 19.17 -2.64
N ALA A 19 -5.24 18.12 -2.78
CA ALA A 19 -5.30 17.24 -3.94
C ALA A 19 -6.62 16.46 -4.00
N GLN A 20 -7.12 15.95 -2.87
CA GLN A 20 -8.33 15.13 -2.81
C GLN A 20 -9.61 15.97 -2.87
N PHE A 21 -9.73 17.01 -2.06
CA PHE A 21 -11.00 17.72 -1.86
C PHE A 21 -11.15 18.97 -2.72
N VAL A 22 -10.05 19.67 -3.03
CA VAL A 22 -10.12 20.91 -3.81
C VAL A 22 -9.95 20.62 -5.29
N ARG A 23 -8.93 19.84 -5.65
CA ARG A 23 -8.55 19.63 -7.07
C ARG A 23 -9.09 18.33 -7.66
N ALA A 24 -9.55 17.40 -6.83
CA ALA A 24 -9.88 16.02 -7.23
C ALA A 24 -8.77 15.36 -8.09
N ASP A 25 -7.51 15.72 -7.83
CA ASP A 25 -6.34 15.26 -8.56
C ASP A 25 -5.88 13.91 -8.00
N ARG A 26 -6.39 12.86 -8.61
CA ARG A 26 -6.09 11.48 -8.22
C ARG A 26 -4.62 11.13 -8.37
N LEU A 27 -3.96 11.56 -9.45
CA LEU A 27 -2.55 11.22 -9.70
C LEU A 27 -1.64 11.85 -8.65
N ARG A 28 -1.91 13.10 -8.28
CA ARG A 28 -1.18 13.77 -7.21
C ARG A 28 -1.47 13.16 -5.85
N SER A 29 -2.71 12.82 -5.58
CA SER A 29 -3.10 12.13 -4.34
C SER A 29 -2.36 10.79 -4.20
N ASP A 30 -2.31 9.99 -5.27
CA ASP A 30 -1.61 8.69 -5.28
C ASP A 30 -0.11 8.85 -5.02
N ARG A 31 0.53 9.89 -5.58
CA ARG A 31 1.96 10.18 -5.32
C ARG A 31 2.21 10.61 -3.88
N LEU A 32 1.37 11.47 -3.31
CA LEU A 32 1.50 11.91 -1.92
C LEU A 32 1.34 10.73 -0.95
N TRP A 33 0.45 9.78 -1.23
CA TRP A 33 0.36 8.54 -0.45
C TRP A 33 1.60 7.64 -0.57
N GLN A 34 2.29 7.64 -1.71
CA GLN A 34 3.57 6.96 -1.84
C GLN A 34 4.66 7.66 -1.02
N GLU A 35 4.65 8.99 -0.96
CA GLU A 35 5.58 9.77 -0.14
C GLU A 35 5.37 9.54 1.36
N VAL A 36 4.11 9.49 1.81
CA VAL A 36 3.74 9.10 3.19
C VAL A 36 4.40 7.78 3.56
N GLY A 37 4.26 6.74 2.71
CA GLY A 37 4.89 5.44 2.95
C GLY A 37 6.41 5.47 2.85
N ALA A 38 6.98 6.23 1.92
CA ALA A 38 8.43 6.36 1.76
C ALA A 38 9.12 7.03 2.97
N LEU A 39 8.40 7.94 3.63
CA LEU A 39 8.85 8.62 4.85
C LEU A 39 8.60 7.81 6.12
N GLY A 40 7.95 6.65 6.01
CA GLY A 40 7.64 5.77 7.14
C GLY A 40 6.51 6.29 8.03
N PHE A 41 5.70 7.22 7.54
CA PHE A 41 4.52 7.68 8.28
C PHE A 41 3.41 6.62 8.25
N ASP A 42 2.72 6.49 9.38
CA ASP A 42 1.59 5.57 9.50
C ASP A 42 0.40 6.10 8.67
N PRO A 43 -0.12 5.33 7.70
CA PRO A 43 -1.29 5.73 6.92
C PRO A 43 -2.53 5.94 7.79
N ASP A 44 -2.71 5.19 8.88
CA ASP A 44 -3.89 5.32 9.75
C ASP A 44 -3.85 6.65 10.53
N LEU A 45 -2.65 7.12 10.87
CA LEU A 45 -2.44 8.45 11.44
C LEU A 45 -2.79 9.55 10.44
N VAL A 46 -2.31 9.42 9.19
CA VAL A 46 -2.62 10.39 8.12
C VAL A 46 -4.11 10.42 7.81
N LEU A 47 -4.79 9.25 7.79
CA LEU A 47 -6.24 9.18 7.62
C LEU A 47 -6.99 9.84 8.78
N SER A 48 -6.56 9.61 10.01
CA SER A 48 -7.14 10.25 11.19
C SER A 48 -7.02 11.77 11.13
N LEU A 49 -5.89 12.29 10.63
CA LEU A 49 -5.73 13.73 10.42
C LEU A 49 -6.56 14.27 9.25
N LEU A 50 -6.71 13.51 8.16
CA LEU A 50 -7.49 13.94 7.00
C LEU A 50 -9.00 13.97 7.26
N TYR A 51 -9.51 13.01 8.04
CA TYR A 51 -10.95 12.77 8.19
C TYR A 51 -11.47 12.92 9.63
N GLY A 52 -10.59 12.94 10.63
CA GLY A 52 -10.97 12.98 12.05
C GLY A 52 -11.33 14.36 12.59
N GLY A 53 -11.22 15.42 11.77
CA GLY A 53 -11.59 16.78 12.18
C GLY A 53 -10.67 17.39 13.24
N HIS A 54 -9.51 16.78 13.48
CA HIS A 54 -8.51 17.28 14.42
C HIS A 54 -7.79 18.49 13.86
N ASP A 55 -7.55 19.51 14.69
CA ASP A 55 -6.67 20.62 14.30
C ASP A 55 -5.20 20.18 14.51
N PRO A 56 -4.40 20.05 13.44
CA PRO A 56 -2.99 19.72 13.57
C PRO A 56 -2.16 20.79 14.32
N ALA A 57 -2.65 22.03 14.41
CA ALA A 57 -1.95 23.10 15.13
C ALA A 57 -2.11 22.99 16.66
N GLU A 58 -3.04 22.16 17.13
CA GLU A 58 -3.26 21.97 18.55
C GLU A 58 -2.14 21.11 19.17
N PRO A 59 -1.51 21.58 20.25
CA PRO A 59 -0.46 20.82 20.92
C PRO A 59 -1.05 19.54 21.52
N GLY A 60 -0.35 18.42 21.35
CA GLY A 60 -0.74 17.12 21.93
C GLY A 60 -1.61 16.24 21.05
N VAL A 61 -2.40 16.82 20.12
CA VAL A 61 -3.31 16.06 19.23
C VAL A 61 -2.61 14.92 18.50
N LEU A 62 -1.40 15.16 18.00
CA LEU A 62 -0.67 14.13 17.26
C LEU A 62 -0.18 12.99 18.16
N ASP A 63 0.23 13.32 19.39
CA ASP A 63 0.68 12.33 20.37
C ASP A 63 -0.50 11.49 20.87
N ASP A 64 -1.65 12.13 21.08
CA ASP A 64 -2.90 11.46 21.47
C ASP A 64 -3.40 10.52 20.37
N LEU A 65 -3.34 10.94 19.10
CA LEU A 65 -3.69 10.11 17.96
C LEU A 65 -2.75 8.91 17.83
N GLU A 66 -1.44 9.12 17.95
CA GLU A 66 -0.45 8.05 17.90
C GLU A 66 -0.69 7.03 19.04
N ALA A 67 -0.90 7.52 20.26
CA ALA A 67 -1.22 6.67 21.41
C ALA A 67 -2.54 5.91 21.22
N CYS A 68 -3.57 6.55 20.68
CA CYS A 68 -4.86 5.92 20.39
C CYS A 68 -4.72 4.81 19.35
N LEU A 69 -3.97 5.04 18.27
CA LEU A 69 -3.72 4.04 17.22
C LEU A 69 -2.90 2.86 17.76
N GLN A 70 -1.87 3.13 18.57
CA GLN A 70 -1.09 2.09 19.24
C GLN A 70 -1.95 1.25 20.19
N ALA A 71 -2.82 1.88 20.99
CA ALA A 71 -3.74 1.19 21.88
C ALA A 71 -4.74 0.32 21.10
N GLN A 72 -5.26 0.80 19.96
CA GLN A 72 -6.11 0.03 19.07
C GLN A 72 -5.39 -1.18 18.46
N ALA A 73 -4.13 -0.99 18.02
CA ALA A 73 -3.30 -2.08 17.50
C ALA A 73 -3.01 -3.15 18.57
N ALA A 74 -2.73 -2.72 19.82
CA ALA A 74 -2.54 -3.63 20.94
C ALA A 74 -3.82 -4.38 21.33
N ALA A 75 -4.96 -3.68 21.37
CA ALA A 75 -6.27 -4.27 21.67
C ALA A 75 -6.78 -5.21 20.57
N ALA A 76 -6.31 -5.04 19.33
CA ALA A 76 -6.64 -5.94 18.24
C ALA A 76 -6.01 -7.34 18.40
N GLY A 77 -5.01 -7.54 19.27
CA GLY A 77 -4.31 -8.81 19.47
C GLY A 77 -3.69 -9.37 18.18
N PRO A 78 -3.09 -10.59 18.17
CA PRO A 78 -2.65 -11.26 16.95
C PRO A 78 -3.87 -11.77 16.17
N ARG A 79 -4.75 -10.87 15.73
CA ARG A 79 -5.78 -11.16 14.74
C ARG A 79 -5.06 -11.36 13.42
N GLN A 80 -4.81 -12.63 13.11
CA GLN A 80 -4.50 -13.13 11.77
C GLN A 80 -5.12 -12.22 10.72
N ALA A 81 -4.24 -11.64 9.90
CA ALA A 81 -4.51 -10.85 8.71
C ALA A 81 -5.90 -11.11 8.09
N ARG A 82 -6.94 -10.47 8.63
CA ARG A 82 -8.18 -10.24 7.91
C ARG A 82 -7.87 -9.12 6.94
N ARG A 83 -7.22 -9.52 5.84
CA ARG A 83 -7.07 -8.68 4.64
C ARG A 83 -8.46 -8.14 4.33
N PRO A 84 -8.69 -6.81 4.36
CA PRO A 84 -9.90 -6.27 3.80
C PRO A 84 -9.88 -6.60 2.31
N THR A 85 -10.75 -7.53 1.91
CA THR A 85 -11.12 -7.81 0.53
C THR A 85 -11.78 -6.54 -0.03
N GLY A 86 -10.97 -5.58 -0.48
CA GLY A 86 -11.51 -4.38 -1.13
C GLY A 86 -10.52 -3.22 -1.37
N PHE A 87 -9.62 -2.91 -0.43
CA PHE A 87 -8.71 -1.77 -0.58
C PHE A 87 -7.29 -2.23 -0.88
N ARG A 88 -7.02 -2.45 -2.17
CA ARG A 88 -5.70 -2.84 -2.69
C ARG A 88 -4.81 -1.59 -2.84
N TRP A 89 -4.39 -0.99 -1.73
CA TRP A 89 -3.27 -0.06 -1.72
C TRP A 89 -2.04 -0.78 -2.28
N GLY A 90 -1.49 -0.24 -3.36
CA GLY A 90 -0.62 -0.93 -4.32
C GLY A 90 0.78 -1.31 -3.81
N TRP A 91 0.88 -2.21 -2.84
CA TRP A 91 2.11 -2.91 -2.48
C TRP A 91 2.29 -4.23 -3.23
N GLY A 92 1.72 -4.32 -4.43
CA GLY A 92 1.88 -5.45 -5.32
C GLY A 92 3.17 -5.32 -6.12
N LEU A 93 4.29 -5.77 -5.56
CA LEU A 93 5.42 -6.22 -6.37
C LEU A 93 4.86 -7.01 -7.56
N LYS A 94 5.19 -6.56 -8.76
CA LYS A 94 4.87 -7.23 -10.02
C LYS A 94 5.21 -8.70 -9.85
N ARG A 95 4.20 -9.57 -9.70
CA ARG A 95 4.34 -10.98 -10.01
C ARG A 95 4.57 -11.05 -11.52
N ARG A 96 5.83 -10.94 -11.94
CA ARG A 96 6.27 -11.52 -13.20
C ARG A 96 5.89 -12.99 -13.10
N ARG A 97 4.78 -13.35 -13.74
CA ARG A 97 4.52 -14.73 -14.17
C ARG A 97 5.74 -15.12 -15.02
N PRO A 98 6.60 -16.07 -14.61
CA PRO A 98 7.32 -16.79 -15.63
C PRO A 98 6.26 -17.55 -16.43
N ALA A 99 6.22 -17.30 -17.74
CA ALA A 99 5.46 -18.11 -18.66
C ALA A 99 5.85 -19.56 -18.43
N ALA A 100 4.87 -20.39 -18.10
CA ALA A 100 5.08 -21.81 -17.87
C ALA A 100 5.67 -22.43 -19.14
N ALA A 101 6.85 -23.02 -18.95
CA ALA A 101 7.48 -24.09 -19.70
C ALA A 101 6.90 -24.39 -21.09
N HIS A 102 7.67 -24.00 -22.10
CA HIS A 102 7.59 -24.57 -23.44
C HIS A 102 7.61 -26.09 -23.33
N ARG A 103 6.55 -26.69 -23.86
CA ARG A 103 6.30 -28.12 -23.96
C ARG A 103 7.46 -28.77 -24.73
N SER A 104 8.44 -29.30 -24.02
CA SER A 104 9.47 -30.18 -24.57
C SER A 104 8.80 -31.51 -24.91
N ALA A 105 8.33 -31.65 -26.16
CA ALA A 105 8.03 -32.95 -26.73
C ALA A 105 9.12 -33.25 -27.78
N PRO A 106 9.89 -34.34 -27.62
CA PRO A 106 10.90 -34.75 -28.60
C PRO A 106 10.24 -35.23 -29.89
N PRO A 107 10.90 -35.09 -31.06
CA PRO A 107 10.40 -35.66 -32.31
C PRO A 107 10.46 -37.19 -32.23
N ALA A 108 9.30 -37.84 -32.28
CA ALA A 108 9.23 -39.29 -32.45
C ALA A 108 9.75 -39.64 -33.85
N ALA A 109 10.83 -40.41 -33.86
CA ALA A 109 11.52 -40.92 -35.03
C ALA A 109 10.59 -41.74 -35.94
N THR A 110 10.85 -41.62 -37.25
CA THR A 110 10.35 -42.51 -38.30
C THR A 110 10.95 -43.91 -38.13
N PRO A 111 10.16 -44.99 -38.17
CA PRO A 111 10.67 -46.28 -38.58
C PRO A 111 10.25 -46.59 -40.00
N ALA A 112 11.25 -47.00 -40.76
CA ALA A 112 11.19 -47.39 -42.14
C ALA A 112 10.43 -48.70 -42.36
N ARG A 113 9.81 -48.74 -43.53
CA ARG A 113 9.38 -49.87 -44.35
C ARG A 113 10.30 -51.11 -44.27
N GLN A 114 9.74 -52.25 -43.85
CA GLN A 114 10.09 -53.64 -44.18
C GLN A 114 8.75 -54.40 -44.03
N GLY A 115 8.16 -55.12 -44.98
CA GLY A 115 8.67 -55.93 -46.08
C GLY A 115 8.34 -57.39 -45.79
N VAL A 116 7.72 -58.10 -46.76
CA VAL A 116 7.53 -59.58 -46.82
C VAL A 116 6.33 -60.08 -45.97
N ARG A 117 5.33 -60.81 -46.47
CA ARG A 117 5.22 -61.78 -47.57
C ARG A 117 3.78 -61.86 -48.08
#